data_AF-A0A100HI84-F1
#
_entry.id   AF-A0A100HI84-F1
#
_cell.length_a   1.000
_cell.length_b   1.000
_cell.length_c   1.000
_cell.angle_alpha   90.00
_cell.angle_beta   90.00
_cell.angle_gamma   90.00
#
_symmetry.space_group_name_H-M   'P 1'
#
loop_
_entity.id
_entity.type
_entity.pdbx_description
1 polymer ?
#
loop_
_entity_poly.entity_id
_entity_poly.type
_entity_poly.pdbx_seq_one_letter_code
_entity_poly.pdbx_strand_id
1 'polypeptide(L)'
;MTRRPVAHLVAALAALLSPAQALIVPLTGWTPVNGDANFWTDASGACLMREERSGQAFPTFTSAEDARAFALKLQGSLGRSVRSVVTQPVDRAGAWGVLAAYDYHEAGTTYRISQLYLSDRGVLRTVTGSAAAKHAGACVNEMRDFIRFLAN
;
A
#
# COMPACT_ATOMS: atom_id res chain seq x y z
N MET A 1 40.90 19.35 40.65
CA MET A 1 40.79 18.47 39.46
C MET A 1 39.34 18.04 39.32
N THR A 2 38.62 18.63 38.38
CA THR A 2 37.18 18.45 38.12
C THR A 2 36.97 17.33 37.09
N ARG A 3 36.29 16.23 37.49
CA ARG A 3 35.90 15.14 36.57
C ARG A 3 34.49 15.38 36.03
N ARG A 4 34.38 15.26 34.70
CA ARG A 4 33.22 15.54 33.85
C ARG A 4 32.09 14.50 33.99
N PRO A 5 30.81 14.88 33.82
CA PRO A 5 29.72 13.94 33.59
C PRO A 5 29.52 13.77 32.07
N VAL A 6 29.90 12.62 31.50
CA VAL A 6 29.54 12.25 30.12
C VAL A 6 29.01 10.83 30.15
N ALA A 7 27.77 10.66 30.61
CA ALA A 7 27.16 9.33 30.72
C ALA A 7 25.64 9.32 30.46
N HIS A 8 25.10 10.30 29.72
CA HIS A 8 23.65 10.35 29.47
C HIS A 8 23.24 10.48 28.00
N LEU A 9 24.18 10.54 27.04
CA LEU A 9 23.83 10.78 25.63
C LEU A 9 23.51 9.51 24.80
N VAL A 10 23.66 8.30 25.35
CA VAL A 10 23.53 7.05 24.56
C VAL A 10 22.12 6.43 24.65
N ALA A 11 21.29 6.83 25.62
CA ALA A 11 19.98 6.19 25.84
C ALA A 11 18.84 6.70 24.93
N ALA A 12 19.03 7.82 24.21
CA ALA A 12 17.96 8.43 23.40
C ALA A 12 17.89 7.93 21.95
N LEU A 13 18.92 7.24 21.43
CA LEU A 13 18.95 6.82 20.02
C LEU A 13 18.20 5.50 19.73
N ALA A 14 17.86 4.71 20.75
CA ALA A 14 17.20 3.42 20.56
C ALA A 14 15.68 3.54 20.34
N ALA A 15 15.07 4.70 20.62
CA ALA A 15 13.61 4.90 20.50
C ALA A 15 13.14 5.30 19.09
N LEU A 16 14.05 5.49 18.12
CA LEU A 16 13.70 5.94 16.76
C LEU A 16 13.63 4.81 15.73
N LEU A 17 13.91 3.57 16.12
CA LEU A 17 13.81 2.39 15.27
C LEU A 17 12.52 1.63 15.59
N SER A 18 11.36 2.28 15.43
CA SER A 18 10.11 1.52 15.27
C SER A 18 10.26 0.70 13.99
N PRO A 19 10.26 -0.65 14.06
CA PRO A 19 10.30 -1.46 12.86
C PRO A 19 9.09 -1.08 12.00
N ALA A 20 9.34 -0.76 10.74
CA ALA A 20 8.26 -0.57 9.78
C ALA A 20 7.48 -1.88 9.74
N GLN A 21 6.22 -1.86 10.18
CA GLN A 21 5.39 -3.05 10.20
C GLN A 21 5.13 -3.46 8.75
N ALA A 22 5.63 -4.64 8.37
CA ALA A 22 5.34 -5.22 7.06
C ALA A 22 3.85 -5.50 6.93
N LEU A 23 3.32 -5.47 5.69
CA LEU A 23 1.94 -5.83 5.41
C LEU A 23 1.61 -7.22 5.97
N ILE A 24 0.61 -7.29 6.85
CA ILE A 24 0.04 -8.56 7.31
C ILE A 24 -1.26 -8.79 6.56
N VAL A 25 -1.35 -9.93 5.86
CA VAL A 25 -2.56 -10.35 5.16
C VAL A 25 -3.25 -11.46 5.97
N PRO A 26 -4.31 -11.16 6.75
CA PRO A 26 -4.99 -12.13 7.60
C PRO A 26 -6.05 -12.94 6.84
N LEU A 27 -5.86 -13.12 5.53
CA LEU A 27 -6.82 -13.83 4.67
C LEU A 27 -6.49 -15.32 4.67
N THR A 28 -7.52 -16.16 4.80
CA THR A 28 -7.33 -17.62 4.86
C THR A 28 -6.77 -18.13 3.52
N GLY A 29 -5.73 -18.95 3.56
CA GLY A 29 -5.10 -19.51 2.37
C GLY A 29 -4.16 -18.56 1.62
N TRP A 30 -3.95 -17.34 2.12
CA TRP A 30 -2.94 -16.44 1.59
C TRP A 30 -1.59 -16.67 2.28
N THR A 31 -0.51 -16.68 1.50
CA THR A 31 0.84 -16.95 2.01
C THR A 31 1.88 -16.02 1.39
N PRO A 32 3.00 -15.72 2.10
CA PRO A 32 4.11 -14.97 1.54
C PRO A 32 4.80 -15.75 0.41
N VAL A 33 5.01 -15.10 -0.73
CA VAL A 33 5.72 -15.67 -1.88
C VAL A 33 7.21 -15.73 -1.56
N ASN A 34 7.79 -16.93 -1.58
CA ASN A 34 9.20 -17.17 -1.26
C ASN A 34 9.66 -16.59 0.10
N GLY A 35 8.74 -16.46 1.07
CA GLY A 35 9.03 -15.88 2.37
C GLY A 35 9.13 -14.35 2.40
N ASP A 36 8.85 -13.66 1.30
CA ASP A 36 8.81 -12.19 1.25
C ASP A 36 7.52 -11.67 1.92
N ALA A 37 7.65 -11.09 3.12
CA ALA A 37 6.53 -10.54 3.88
C ALA A 37 5.81 -9.36 3.18
N ASN A 38 6.41 -8.79 2.12
CA ASN A 38 5.80 -7.74 1.33
C ASN A 38 5.08 -8.28 0.09
N PHE A 39 5.11 -9.59 -0.17
CA PHE A 39 4.52 -10.18 -1.36
C PHE A 39 3.74 -11.44 -1.02
N TRP A 40 2.45 -11.41 -1.28
CA TRP A 40 1.50 -12.44 -0.88
C TRP A 40 0.76 -12.99 -2.10
N THR A 41 0.36 -14.24 -2.02
CA THR A 41 -0.48 -14.89 -3.02
C THR A 41 -1.53 -15.77 -2.36
N ASP A 42 -2.69 -15.91 -3.00
CA ASP A 42 -3.70 -16.88 -2.58
C ASP A 42 -3.24 -18.33 -2.87
N ALA A 43 -3.96 -19.31 -2.34
CA ALA A 43 -3.62 -20.73 -2.48
C ALA A 43 -3.48 -21.21 -3.93
N SER A 44 -4.17 -20.57 -4.89
CA SER A 44 -4.12 -20.94 -6.31
C SER A 44 -3.05 -20.20 -7.11
N GLY A 45 -2.44 -19.14 -6.56
CA GLY A 45 -1.52 -18.29 -7.30
C GLY A 45 -2.18 -17.28 -8.25
N ALA A 46 -3.51 -17.14 -8.22
CA ALA A 46 -4.27 -16.34 -9.18
C ALA A 46 -4.38 -14.86 -8.78
N CYS A 47 -4.33 -14.58 -7.48
CA CYS A 47 -4.34 -13.27 -6.89
C CYS A 47 -3.00 -13.00 -6.19
N LEU A 48 -2.50 -11.78 -6.33
CA LEU A 48 -1.26 -11.32 -5.77
C LEU A 48 -1.48 -10.03 -4.99
N MET A 49 -0.78 -9.87 -3.87
CA MET A 49 -0.72 -8.60 -3.14
C MET A 49 0.72 -8.22 -2.85
N ARG A 50 1.09 -6.97 -3.13
CA ARG A 50 2.42 -6.45 -2.89
C ARG A 50 2.37 -5.15 -2.09
N GLU A 51 3.18 -5.07 -1.05
CA GLU A 51 3.54 -3.83 -0.39
C GLU A 51 4.83 -3.26 -0.99
N GLU A 52 4.85 -1.96 -1.26
CA GLU A 52 6.05 -1.24 -1.65
C GLU A 52 6.16 0.05 -0.83
N ARG A 53 7.39 0.37 -0.41
CA ARG A 53 7.75 1.67 0.16
C ARG A 53 8.75 2.31 -0.78
N SER A 54 8.36 3.34 -1.50
CA SER A 54 9.30 4.08 -2.33
C SER A 54 9.86 5.25 -1.52
N GLY A 55 11.13 5.60 -1.67
CA GLY A 55 11.71 6.78 -1.01
C GLY A 55 11.13 8.13 -1.48
N GLN A 56 10.04 8.10 -2.26
CA GLN A 56 9.37 9.27 -2.78
C GLN A 56 8.57 9.95 -1.66
N ALA A 57 8.71 11.27 -1.55
CA ALA A 57 7.89 12.06 -0.66
C ALA A 57 6.41 11.93 -1.00
N PHE A 58 5.57 11.71 0.00
CA PHE A 58 4.12 11.59 -0.15
C PHE A 58 3.39 12.26 1.02
N PRO A 59 2.54 13.25 0.73
CA PRO A 59 1.86 14.01 1.78
C PRO A 59 0.94 13.12 2.61
N THR A 60 0.90 13.38 3.91
CA THR A 60 -0.15 12.84 4.77
C THR A 60 -1.40 13.70 4.61
N PHE A 61 -2.47 13.11 4.08
CA PHE A 61 -3.75 13.79 3.93
C PHE A 61 -4.53 13.72 5.24
N THR A 62 -4.84 14.87 5.84
CA THR A 62 -5.62 14.95 7.09
C THR A 62 -7.08 15.31 6.83
N SER A 63 -7.45 15.60 5.58
CA SER A 63 -8.81 15.91 5.16
C SER A 63 -9.25 15.06 3.95
N ALA A 64 -10.54 14.78 3.88
CA ALA A 64 -11.15 14.10 2.74
C ALA A 64 -10.98 14.89 1.43
N GLU A 65 -10.98 16.22 1.54
CA GLU A 65 -10.87 17.13 0.40
C GLU A 65 -9.48 17.07 -0.24
N ASP A 66 -8.42 17.11 0.56
CA ASP A 66 -7.04 17.01 0.06
C ASP A 66 -6.79 15.65 -0.60
N ALA A 67 -7.26 14.57 0.02
CA ALA A 67 -7.17 13.23 -0.55
C ALA A 67 -7.96 13.11 -1.86
N ARG A 68 -9.16 13.72 -1.94
CA ARG A 68 -9.96 13.78 -3.16
C ARG A 68 -9.25 14.57 -4.27
N ALA A 69 -8.68 15.73 -3.93
CA ALA A 69 -7.93 16.54 -4.89
C ALA A 69 -6.72 15.78 -5.45
N PHE A 70 -6.01 15.04 -4.60
CA PHE A 70 -4.95 14.14 -5.06
C PHE A 70 -5.49 13.00 -5.92
N ALA A 71 -6.58 12.34 -5.52
CA ALA A 71 -7.21 11.25 -6.29
C ALA A 71 -7.51 11.67 -7.74
N LEU A 72 -8.09 12.85 -7.93
CA LEU A 72 -8.37 13.39 -9.27
C LEU A 72 -7.09 13.60 -10.10
N LYS A 73 -6.02 14.13 -9.48
CA LYS A 73 -4.71 14.28 -10.14
C LYS A 73 -4.11 12.92 -10.50
N LEU A 74 -4.19 11.96 -9.58
CA LEU A 74 -3.72 10.59 -9.78
C LEU A 74 -4.46 9.92 -10.94
N GLN A 75 -5.79 10.05 -11.01
CA GLN A 75 -6.60 9.50 -12.09
C GLN A 75 -6.16 10.03 -13.45
N GLY A 76 -5.96 11.34 -13.57
CA GLY A 76 -5.46 11.96 -14.80
C GLY A 76 -4.04 11.51 -15.16
N SER A 77 -3.20 11.22 -14.15
CA SER A 77 -1.85 10.72 -14.37
C SER A 77 -1.83 9.27 -14.87
N LEU A 78 -2.54 8.38 -14.18
CA LEU A 78 -2.66 6.97 -14.52
C LEU A 78 -3.39 6.78 -15.85
N GLY A 79 -4.40 7.61 -16.16
CA GLY A 79 -5.15 7.53 -17.42
C GLY A 79 -4.31 7.73 -18.69
N ARG A 80 -3.05 8.15 -18.56
CA ARG A 80 -2.08 8.23 -19.67
C ARG A 80 -1.38 6.91 -19.98
N SER A 81 -1.34 5.96 -19.04
CA SER A 81 -0.57 4.71 -19.16
C SER A 81 -1.42 3.45 -18.98
N VAL A 82 -2.54 3.54 -18.28
CA VAL A 82 -3.45 2.42 -17.97
C VAL A 82 -4.89 2.76 -18.33
N ARG A 83 -5.76 1.74 -18.34
CA ARG A 83 -7.17 1.88 -18.75
C ARG A 83 -8.11 1.75 -17.56
N SER A 84 -9.38 2.14 -17.77
CA SER A 84 -10.46 1.93 -16.79
C SER A 84 -10.17 2.54 -15.41
N VAL A 85 -9.44 3.66 -15.37
CA VAL A 85 -8.94 4.22 -14.11
C VAL A 85 -10.07 4.86 -13.31
N VAL A 86 -10.24 4.37 -12.09
CA VAL A 86 -11.10 4.96 -11.07
C VAL A 86 -10.25 5.24 -9.84
N THR A 87 -10.41 6.42 -9.26
CA THR A 87 -9.75 6.77 -7.99
C THR A 87 -10.76 7.26 -6.98
N GLN A 88 -10.49 7.03 -5.70
CA GLN A 88 -11.31 7.55 -4.61
C GLN A 88 -10.47 7.78 -3.35
N PRO A 89 -10.78 8.83 -2.56
CA PRO A 89 -10.25 8.95 -1.21
C PRO A 89 -10.80 7.80 -0.34
N VAL A 90 -10.00 7.31 0.58
CA VAL A 90 -10.39 6.30 1.56
C VAL A 90 -9.93 6.70 2.94
N ASP A 91 -10.85 6.63 3.90
CA ASP A 91 -10.57 6.95 5.30
C ASP A 91 -9.65 5.91 5.93
N ARG A 92 -8.72 6.35 6.77
CA ARG A 92 -7.80 5.53 7.56
C ARG A 92 -7.75 6.08 8.97
N ALA A 93 -7.31 5.28 9.93
CA ALA A 93 -7.29 5.69 11.34
C ALA A 93 -6.40 6.93 11.55
N GLY A 94 -7.02 8.13 11.54
CA GLY A 94 -6.37 9.43 11.71
C GLY A 94 -5.78 10.07 10.45
N ALA A 95 -5.99 9.51 9.26
CA ALA A 95 -5.47 10.05 8.00
C ALA A 95 -6.32 9.58 6.80
N TRP A 96 -6.00 10.08 5.61
CA TRP A 96 -6.64 9.63 4.38
C TRP A 96 -5.63 8.98 3.44
N GLY A 97 -6.04 7.88 2.83
CA GLY A 97 -5.38 7.25 1.70
C GLY A 97 -6.13 7.52 0.40
N VAL A 98 -5.54 7.07 -0.71
CA VAL A 98 -6.18 7.15 -2.03
C VAL A 98 -6.15 5.76 -2.66
N LEU A 99 -7.32 5.22 -2.99
CA LEU A 99 -7.46 3.95 -3.68
C LEU A 99 -7.63 4.19 -5.16
N ALA A 100 -6.84 3.50 -5.98
CA ALA A 100 -7.00 3.44 -7.43
C ALA A 100 -7.37 2.02 -7.87
N ALA A 101 -8.23 1.92 -8.86
CA ALA A 101 -8.50 0.68 -9.59
C ALA A 101 -8.33 0.94 -11.08
N TYR A 102 -7.66 0.03 -11.79
CA TYR A 102 -7.38 0.18 -13.21
C TYR A 102 -7.04 -1.16 -13.87
N ASP A 103 -7.10 -1.20 -15.20
CA ASP A 103 -6.67 -2.32 -16.00
C ASP A 103 -5.25 -2.08 -16.52
N TYR A 104 -4.35 -3.01 -16.20
CA TYR A 104 -2.97 -3.04 -16.69
C TYR A 104 -2.80 -4.17 -17.71
N HIS A 105 -2.28 -3.87 -18.90
CA HIS A 105 -2.09 -4.85 -19.95
C HIS A 105 -0.61 -5.15 -20.14
N GLU A 106 -0.22 -6.40 -19.92
CA GLU A 106 1.17 -6.86 -20.03
C GLU A 106 1.22 -8.26 -20.65
N ALA A 107 2.14 -8.46 -21.59
CA ALA A 107 2.36 -9.74 -22.26
C ALA A 107 1.07 -10.42 -22.81
N GLY A 108 0.14 -9.62 -23.35
CA GLY A 108 -1.13 -10.12 -23.89
C GLY A 108 -2.20 -10.49 -22.85
N THR A 109 -1.95 -10.21 -21.58
CA THR A 109 -2.90 -10.44 -20.48
C THR A 109 -3.31 -9.11 -19.84
N THR A 110 -4.61 -8.93 -19.65
CA THR A 110 -5.14 -7.83 -18.84
C THR A 110 -5.20 -8.27 -17.38
N TYR A 111 -4.63 -7.45 -16.50
CA TYR A 111 -4.71 -7.58 -15.05
C TYR A 111 -5.57 -6.47 -14.48
N ARG A 112 -6.48 -6.82 -13.58
CA ARG A 112 -7.22 -5.86 -12.76
C ARG A 112 -6.39 -5.53 -11.54
N ILE A 113 -6.09 -4.26 -11.39
CA ILE A 113 -5.27 -3.75 -10.30
C ILE A 113 -6.15 -2.98 -9.32
N SER A 114 -5.92 -3.17 -8.02
CA SER A 114 -6.40 -2.32 -6.94
C SER A 114 -5.18 -1.85 -6.15
N GLN A 115 -4.87 -0.56 -6.19
CA GLN A 115 -3.68 0.00 -5.55
C GLN A 115 -4.07 1.09 -4.57
N LEU A 116 -3.71 0.88 -3.30
CA LEU A 116 -3.87 1.85 -2.23
C LEU A 116 -2.58 2.63 -2.06
N TYR A 117 -2.69 3.96 -2.06
CA TYR A 117 -1.60 4.91 -1.81
C TYR A 117 -1.75 5.49 -0.40
N LEU A 118 -0.69 5.36 0.40
CA LEU A 118 -0.63 5.77 1.80
C LEU A 118 0.62 6.61 2.05
N SER A 119 0.55 7.44 3.09
CA SER A 119 1.72 8.11 3.66
C SER A 119 2.22 7.30 4.85
N ASP A 120 3.42 6.73 4.74
CA ASP A 120 4.16 6.16 5.87
C ASP A 120 5.23 7.19 6.28
N ARG A 121 4.91 8.00 7.29
CA ARG A 121 5.81 9.06 7.81
C ARG A 121 6.31 10.04 6.74
N GLY A 122 5.41 10.46 5.84
CA GLY A 122 5.71 11.41 4.76
C GLY A 122 6.33 10.78 3.51
N VAL A 123 6.39 9.45 3.47
CA VAL A 123 6.97 8.66 2.37
C VAL A 123 5.88 7.80 1.74
N LEU A 124 5.94 7.59 0.42
CA LEU A 124 4.94 6.81 -0.30
C LEU A 124 5.03 5.33 0.09
N ARG A 125 3.92 4.80 0.58
CA ARG A 125 3.67 3.37 0.71
C ARG A 125 2.50 2.99 -0.19
N THR A 126 2.63 1.89 -0.91
CA THR A 126 1.52 1.34 -1.70
C THR A 126 1.24 -0.10 -1.33
N VAL A 127 -0.04 -0.45 -1.33
CA VAL A 127 -0.50 -1.84 -1.26
C VAL A 127 -1.27 -2.15 -2.54
N THR A 128 -0.72 -3.03 -3.37
CA THR A 128 -1.20 -3.33 -4.71
C THR A 128 -1.71 -4.76 -4.76
N GLY A 129 -2.99 -4.93 -5.07
CA GLY A 129 -3.60 -6.20 -5.40
C GLY A 129 -3.73 -6.36 -6.92
N SER A 130 -3.42 -7.54 -7.45
CA SER A 130 -3.58 -7.85 -8.87
C SER A 130 -4.16 -9.24 -9.09
N ALA A 131 -4.98 -9.35 -10.13
CA ALA A 131 -5.49 -10.63 -10.64
C ALA A 131 -5.73 -10.51 -12.15
N ALA A 132 -5.56 -11.59 -12.90
CA ALA A 132 -5.91 -11.59 -14.32
C ALA A 132 -7.41 -11.29 -14.52
N ALA A 133 -7.79 -10.48 -15.50
CA ALA A 133 -9.17 -10.05 -15.71
C ALA A 133 -10.14 -11.20 -16.04
N LYS A 134 -9.62 -12.31 -16.57
CA LYS A 134 -10.38 -13.56 -16.78
C LYS A 134 -10.66 -14.34 -15.49
N HIS A 135 -10.01 -13.98 -14.39
CA HIS A 135 -10.23 -14.58 -13.08
C HIS A 135 -11.32 -13.79 -12.33
N ALA A 136 -12.34 -14.50 -11.87
CA ALA A 136 -13.46 -13.96 -11.08
C ALA A 136 -13.68 -14.78 -9.79
N GLY A 137 -12.60 -15.26 -9.19
CA GLY A 137 -12.64 -16.11 -7.99
C GLY A 137 -12.81 -15.30 -6.69
N ALA A 138 -13.06 -16.03 -5.59
CA ALA A 138 -13.21 -15.45 -4.25
C ALA A 138 -12.02 -14.58 -3.84
N CYS A 139 -10.80 -14.98 -4.21
CA CYS A 139 -9.58 -14.23 -3.89
C CYS A 139 -9.62 -12.77 -4.38
N VAL A 140 -10.30 -12.50 -5.51
CA VAL A 140 -10.40 -11.14 -6.07
C VAL A 140 -11.21 -10.25 -5.14
N ASN A 141 -12.32 -10.76 -4.59
CA ASN A 141 -13.16 -9.99 -3.68
C ASN A 141 -12.48 -9.81 -2.32
N GLU A 142 -11.90 -10.87 -1.75
CA GLU A 142 -11.16 -10.81 -0.49
C GLU A 142 -10.00 -9.82 -0.56
N MET A 143 -9.22 -9.86 -1.64
CA MET A 143 -8.11 -8.93 -1.89
C MET A 143 -8.61 -7.49 -1.97
N ARG A 144 -9.68 -7.24 -2.74
CA ARG A 144 -10.25 -5.88 -2.89
C ARG A 144 -10.78 -5.35 -1.57
N ASP A 145 -11.47 -6.16 -0.79
CA ASP A 145 -12.02 -5.78 0.51
C ASP A 145 -10.90 -5.53 1.52
N PHE A 146 -9.89 -6.40 1.55
CA PHE A 146 -8.69 -6.19 2.37
C PHE A 146 -8.02 -4.84 2.05
N ILE A 147 -7.74 -4.56 0.77
CA ILE A 147 -7.10 -3.31 0.36
C ILE A 147 -7.97 -2.11 0.70
N ARG A 148 -9.30 -2.23 0.54
CA ARG A 148 -10.23 -1.13 0.79
C ARG A 148 -10.34 -0.81 2.28
N PHE A 149 -10.45 -1.82 3.13
CA PHE A 149 -10.90 -1.67 4.52
C PHE A 149 -9.85 -1.99 5.58
N LEU A 150 -8.86 -2.84 5.28
CA LEU A 150 -7.94 -3.40 6.28
C LEU A 150 -6.48 -2.98 6.06
N ALA A 151 -6.06 -2.76 4.82
CA ALA A 151 -4.70 -2.35 4.51
C ALA A 151 -4.41 -0.92 5.01
N ASN A 152 -3.37 -0.78 5.84
CA ASN A 152 -2.92 0.48 6.42
C ASN A 152 -1.41 0.49 6.67
#